data_AF-A0A9D8BDR6-F1
#
_entry.id   AF-A0A9D8BDR6-F1
#
_cell.length_a   1.000
_cell.length_b   1.000
_cell.length_c   1.000
_cell.angle_alpha   90.00
_cell.angle_beta   90.00
_cell.angle_gamma   90.00
#
_symmetry.space_group_name_H-M   'P 1'
#
loop_
_entity.id
_entity.type
_entity.pdbx_description
1 polymer ?
#
loop_
_entity_poly.entity_id
_entity_poly.type
_entity_poly.pdbx_seq_one_letter_code
_entity_poly.pdbx_strand_id
1 'polypeptide(L)'
;MDEIKKKTTAEKSTETSKRVRLMVKELARKAHEAQARGEPIAYLFITSFYDDILRAMDITTIGTENYAGVCAAKMSAERFLSKAESEGYARHLCTYATCGLGFDAMRRELGAIPPDSPDGGMAQPTVMLGTGMMICDPRYKWYQAAQRYTQAPTHILGLLNPPVHYTHVELNEVRDYYIKYVTQELFGLVEFLERETGRKMNWDRLSEVVDLSERTIRLWHDAYQLRKAVPAPMPTQDALNAMVPGYFMMGTQQAYDFYKELYDE
;
A
#
# COMPACT_ATOMS: atom_id res chain seq x y z
N MET A 1 22.79 -24.46 -37.69
CA MET A 1 23.80 -23.71 -36.94
C MET A 1 23.07 -23.05 -35.79
N ASP A 2 23.08 -23.68 -34.63
CA ASP A 2 22.57 -23.07 -33.40
C ASP A 2 23.47 -21.88 -33.04
N GLU A 3 22.96 -20.67 -33.21
CA GLU A 3 23.56 -19.49 -32.58
C GLU A 3 23.50 -19.71 -31.06
N ILE A 4 24.64 -20.06 -30.48
CA ILE A 4 24.86 -20.04 -29.05
C ILE A 4 24.62 -18.59 -28.61
N LYS A 5 23.41 -18.29 -28.11
CA LYS A 5 23.09 -17.01 -27.48
C LYS A 5 24.16 -16.72 -26.44
N LYS A 6 25.02 -15.75 -26.73
CA LYS A 6 26.07 -15.26 -25.84
C LYS A 6 25.39 -14.94 -24.51
N LYS A 7 25.67 -15.71 -23.45
CA LYS A 7 25.14 -15.43 -22.10
C LYS A 7 25.54 -14.01 -21.74
N THR A 8 24.56 -13.12 -21.61
CA THR A 8 24.82 -11.75 -21.19
C THR A 8 25.33 -11.78 -19.76
N THR A 9 26.42 -11.06 -19.49
CA THR A 9 26.97 -10.80 -18.15
C THR A 9 26.14 -9.78 -17.37
N ALA A 10 24.91 -9.50 -17.82
CA ALA A 10 24.04 -8.52 -17.18
C ALA A 10 23.64 -9.04 -15.80
N GLU A 11 23.98 -8.28 -14.76
CA GLU A 11 23.40 -8.48 -13.44
C GLU A 11 21.88 -8.36 -13.55
N LYS A 12 21.21 -9.44 -13.14
CA LYS A 12 19.76 -9.58 -13.33
C LYS A 12 18.95 -8.99 -12.18
N SER A 13 19.62 -8.44 -11.18
CA SER A 13 19.00 -7.83 -10.02
C SER A 13 20.03 -6.99 -9.27
N THR A 14 19.61 -5.80 -8.87
CA THR A 14 20.27 -4.92 -7.92
C THR A 14 20.33 -5.57 -6.53
N GLU A 15 21.44 -5.41 -5.82
CA GLU A 15 21.58 -5.85 -4.43
C GLU A 15 20.56 -5.14 -3.53
N THR A 16 20.31 -3.86 -3.80
CA THR A 16 19.34 -3.07 -3.05
C THR A 16 17.94 -3.67 -3.12
N SER A 17 17.46 -4.07 -4.30
CA SER A 17 16.11 -4.63 -4.47
C SER A 17 15.90 -5.98 -3.77
N LYS A 18 16.95 -6.77 -3.53
CA LYS A 18 16.86 -8.04 -2.79
C LYS A 18 16.42 -7.84 -1.33
N ARG A 19 16.70 -6.67 -0.75
CA ARG A 19 16.32 -6.32 0.63
C ARG A 19 14.83 -6.03 0.81
N VAL A 20 14.09 -5.74 -0.27
CA VAL A 20 12.64 -5.46 -0.21
C VAL A 20 11.89 -6.58 0.51
N ARG A 21 12.27 -7.84 0.29
CA ARG A 21 11.61 -8.98 0.93
C ARG A 21 11.70 -8.94 2.46
N LEU A 22 12.83 -8.49 3.00
CA LEU A 22 13.05 -8.31 4.43
C LEU A 22 12.21 -7.14 4.95
N MET A 23 12.10 -6.04 4.18
CA MET A 23 11.25 -4.90 4.51
C MET A 23 9.77 -5.29 4.58
N VAL A 24 9.29 -6.13 3.66
CA VAL A 24 7.92 -6.68 3.70
C VAL A 24 7.69 -7.53 4.95
N LYS A 25 8.63 -8.41 5.30
CA LYS A 25 8.57 -9.21 6.56
C LYS A 25 8.50 -8.30 7.79
N GLU A 26 9.29 -7.24 7.77
CA GLU A 26 9.37 -6.29 8.87
C GLU A 26 8.07 -5.51 9.06
N LEU A 27 7.40 -5.10 7.97
CA LEU A 27 6.06 -4.51 8.04
C LEU A 27 5.06 -5.46 8.69
N ALA A 28 5.04 -6.74 8.27
CA ALA A 28 4.16 -7.74 8.87
C ALA A 28 4.47 -7.96 10.36
N ARG A 29 5.76 -8.09 10.72
CA ARG A 29 6.20 -8.24 12.11
C ARG A 29 5.75 -7.06 12.98
N LYS A 30 6.01 -5.83 12.53
CA LYS A 30 5.60 -4.60 13.24
C LYS A 30 4.09 -4.55 13.48
N ALA A 31 3.29 -4.97 12.51
CA ALA A 31 1.84 -5.01 12.66
C ALA A 31 1.37 -6.01 13.73
N HIS A 32 1.95 -7.22 13.78
CA HIS A 32 1.64 -8.19 14.84
C HIS A 32 2.10 -7.71 16.22
N GLU A 33 3.23 -7.03 16.30
CA GLU A 33 3.72 -6.45 17.55
C GLU A 33 2.87 -5.28 18.05
N ALA A 34 2.43 -4.42 17.13
CA ALA A 34 1.46 -3.36 17.44
C ALA A 34 0.15 -3.98 17.97
N GLN A 35 -0.34 -5.05 17.34
CA GLN A 35 -1.52 -5.76 17.80
C GLN A 35 -1.34 -6.32 19.22
N ALA A 36 -0.19 -6.94 19.50
CA ALA A 36 0.12 -7.49 20.83
C ALA A 36 0.22 -6.40 21.92
N ARG A 37 0.61 -5.17 21.55
CA ARG A 37 0.64 -4.01 22.46
C ARG A 37 -0.70 -3.27 22.56
N GLY A 38 -1.71 -3.65 21.77
CA GLY A 38 -2.98 -2.94 21.69
C GLY A 38 -2.88 -1.57 21.01
N GLU A 39 -1.86 -1.37 20.17
CA GLU A 39 -1.68 -0.14 19.40
C GLU A 39 -2.58 -0.13 18.14
N PRO A 40 -2.99 1.06 17.67
CA PRO A 40 -3.89 1.16 16.53
C PRO A 40 -3.23 0.69 15.23
N ILE A 41 -4.00 -0.07 14.46
CA ILE A 41 -3.62 -0.59 13.15
C ILE A 41 -4.60 -0.10 12.09
N ALA A 42 -4.10 0.48 11.01
CA ALA A 42 -4.87 0.91 9.86
C ALA A 42 -4.65 -0.02 8.66
N TYR A 43 -5.74 -0.57 8.11
CA TYR A 43 -5.72 -1.12 6.76
C TYR A 43 -5.75 0.02 5.74
N LEU A 44 -4.88 -0.04 4.74
CA LEU A 44 -4.81 0.94 3.66
C LEU A 44 -4.45 0.29 2.32
N PHE A 45 -4.55 1.09 1.25
CA PHE A 45 -4.24 0.70 -0.12
C PHE A 45 -2.89 1.27 -0.58
N ILE A 46 -2.24 0.60 -1.53
CA ILE A 46 -1.07 1.17 -2.23
C ILE A 46 -1.47 2.53 -2.81
N THR A 47 -0.56 3.51 -2.86
CA THR A 47 -0.85 4.89 -3.33
C THR A 47 -2.06 5.51 -2.61
N SER A 48 -2.13 5.40 -1.29
CA SER A 48 -3.23 5.97 -0.50
C SER A 48 -3.20 7.49 -0.42
N PHE A 49 -2.03 8.12 -0.55
CA PHE A 49 -1.78 9.57 -0.42
C PHE A 49 -2.06 10.17 0.97
N TYR A 50 -2.37 9.36 1.98
CA TYR A 50 -2.56 9.80 3.37
C TYR A 50 -1.71 9.01 4.39
N ASP A 51 -0.80 8.16 3.92
CA ASP A 51 0.05 7.31 4.76
C ASP A 51 0.95 8.13 5.71
N ASP A 52 1.32 9.35 5.31
CA ASP A 52 2.10 10.27 6.15
C ASP A 52 1.31 10.79 7.36
N ILE A 53 -0.01 10.93 7.24
CA ILE A 53 -0.89 11.23 8.39
C ILE A 53 -0.84 10.08 9.38
N LEU A 54 -0.94 8.83 8.91
CA LEU A 54 -0.90 7.66 9.78
C LEU A 54 0.43 7.55 10.51
N ARG A 55 1.55 7.82 9.83
CA ARG A 55 2.88 7.88 10.45
C ARG A 55 3.00 8.99 11.48
N ALA A 56 2.50 10.18 11.16
CA ALA A 56 2.55 11.32 12.08
C ALA A 56 1.71 11.10 13.34
N MET A 57 0.69 10.23 13.25
CA MET A 57 -0.13 9.80 14.38
C MET A 57 0.38 8.52 15.06
N ASP A 58 1.53 7.97 14.67
CA ASP A 58 2.07 6.69 15.17
C ASP A 58 1.07 5.52 15.05
N ILE A 59 0.38 5.44 13.91
CA ILE A 59 -0.54 4.36 13.56
C ILE A 59 0.20 3.35 12.67
N THR A 60 0.20 2.09 13.06
CA THR A 60 0.84 1.02 12.26
C THR A 60 -0.05 0.67 11.07
N THR A 61 0.55 0.44 9.90
CA THR A 61 -0.19 0.24 8.66
C THR A 61 -0.05 -1.18 8.11
N ILE A 62 -1.13 -1.68 7.51
CA ILE A 62 -1.15 -2.91 6.72
C ILE A 62 -1.67 -2.56 5.33
N GLY A 63 -0.81 -2.72 4.33
CA GLY A 63 -1.19 -2.67 2.92
C GLY A 63 -1.90 -3.96 2.52
N THR A 64 -3.23 -3.92 2.36
CA THR A 64 -4.01 -5.12 2.02
C THR A 64 -3.70 -5.62 0.61
N GLU A 65 -3.44 -4.69 -0.32
CA GLU A 65 -2.94 -5.04 -1.65
C GLU A 65 -1.54 -5.67 -1.58
N ASN A 66 -0.64 -5.14 -0.75
CA ASN A 66 0.68 -5.75 -0.57
C ASN A 66 0.57 -7.19 -0.08
N TYR A 67 -0.30 -7.44 0.92
CA TYR A 67 -0.50 -8.78 1.44
C TYR A 67 -1.04 -9.75 0.39
N ALA A 68 -2.00 -9.34 -0.44
CA ALA A 68 -2.46 -10.22 -1.52
C ALA A 68 -1.37 -10.49 -2.56
N GLY A 69 -0.50 -9.52 -2.83
CA GLY A 69 0.70 -9.71 -3.66
C GLY A 69 1.64 -10.76 -3.07
N VAL A 70 1.87 -10.74 -1.75
CA VAL A 70 2.62 -11.78 -1.03
C VAL A 70 1.93 -13.14 -1.14
N CYS A 71 0.60 -13.20 -1.00
CA CYS A 71 -0.17 -14.43 -1.17
C CYS A 71 -0.03 -15.01 -2.58
N ALA A 72 -0.07 -14.17 -3.61
CA ALA A 72 0.15 -14.59 -4.99
C ALA A 72 1.59 -15.13 -5.19
N ALA A 73 2.60 -14.39 -4.72
CA ALA A 73 4.01 -14.79 -4.83
C ALA A 73 4.32 -16.11 -4.11
N LYS A 74 3.59 -16.43 -3.03
CA LYS A 74 3.72 -17.69 -2.29
C LYS A 74 2.73 -18.78 -2.72
N MET A 75 1.98 -18.58 -3.79
CA MET A 75 0.97 -19.52 -4.28
C MET A 75 -0.09 -19.90 -3.21
N SER A 76 -0.42 -18.96 -2.33
CA SER A 76 -1.40 -19.12 -1.25
C SER A 76 -2.73 -18.40 -1.55
N ALA A 77 -2.79 -17.61 -2.62
CA ALA A 77 -3.97 -16.80 -2.94
C ALA A 77 -5.24 -17.62 -3.21
N GLU A 78 -5.11 -18.78 -3.88
CA GLU A 78 -6.25 -19.57 -4.37
C GLU A 78 -7.28 -19.89 -3.29
N ARG A 79 -6.83 -20.30 -2.09
CA ARG A 79 -7.75 -20.61 -1.00
C ARG A 79 -8.59 -19.39 -0.58
N PHE A 80 -7.98 -18.20 -0.56
CA PHE A 80 -8.67 -16.97 -0.19
C PHE A 80 -9.64 -16.54 -1.29
N LEU A 81 -9.25 -16.68 -2.55
CA LEU A 81 -10.15 -16.44 -3.69
C LEU A 81 -11.38 -17.36 -3.62
N SER A 82 -11.18 -18.66 -3.41
CA SER A 82 -12.25 -19.65 -3.26
C SER A 82 -13.17 -19.36 -2.08
N LYS A 83 -12.63 -18.88 -0.94
CA LYS A 83 -13.48 -18.43 0.17
C LYS A 83 -14.33 -17.23 -0.23
N ALA A 84 -13.74 -16.21 -0.86
CA ALA A 84 -14.50 -15.05 -1.28
C ALA A 84 -15.63 -15.42 -2.27
N GLU A 85 -15.40 -16.35 -3.19
CA GLU A 85 -16.45 -16.87 -4.06
C GLU A 85 -17.58 -17.55 -3.27
N SER A 86 -17.25 -18.34 -2.24
CA SER A 86 -18.26 -18.98 -1.38
C SER A 86 -19.09 -17.97 -0.57
N GLU A 87 -18.55 -16.77 -0.33
CA GLU A 87 -19.23 -15.65 0.31
C GLU A 87 -20.08 -14.82 -0.67
N GLY A 88 -20.09 -15.20 -1.96
CA GLY A 88 -20.90 -14.57 -3.01
C GLY A 88 -20.20 -13.44 -3.77
N TYR A 89 -18.89 -13.24 -3.60
CA TYR A 89 -18.14 -12.28 -4.41
C TYR A 89 -17.90 -12.83 -5.82
N ALA A 90 -18.17 -12.02 -6.85
CA ALA A 90 -18.03 -12.45 -8.23
C ALA A 90 -16.56 -12.68 -8.63
N ARG A 91 -16.31 -13.72 -9.44
CA ARG A 91 -14.97 -14.10 -9.92
C ARG A 91 -14.23 -13.04 -10.73
N HIS A 92 -14.97 -12.14 -11.37
CA HIS A 92 -14.40 -11.06 -12.19
C HIS A 92 -13.95 -9.85 -11.35
N LEU A 93 -14.13 -9.88 -10.03
CA LEU A 93 -13.61 -8.83 -9.16
C LEU A 93 -12.08 -8.92 -9.06
N CYS A 94 -11.46 -7.79 -8.70
CA CYS A 94 -10.02 -7.72 -8.49
C CYS A 94 -9.55 -8.81 -7.50
N THR A 95 -8.53 -9.58 -7.91
CA THR A 95 -7.98 -10.67 -7.09
C THR A 95 -7.29 -10.19 -5.82
N TYR A 96 -6.79 -8.95 -5.77
CA TYR A 96 -6.35 -8.33 -4.53
C TYR A 96 -7.51 -8.21 -3.53
N ALA A 97 -8.64 -7.69 -4.00
CA ALA A 97 -9.83 -7.48 -3.17
C ALA A 97 -10.42 -8.81 -2.68
N THR A 98 -10.62 -9.78 -3.56
CA THR A 98 -11.17 -11.08 -3.18
C THR A 98 -10.20 -11.90 -2.32
N CYS A 99 -8.89 -11.77 -2.51
CA CYS A 99 -7.92 -12.38 -1.60
C CYS A 99 -8.02 -11.78 -0.19
N GLY A 100 -8.12 -10.46 -0.05
CA GLY A 100 -8.27 -9.82 1.27
C GLY A 100 -9.61 -10.13 1.93
N LEU A 101 -10.72 -10.03 1.18
CA LEU A 101 -12.05 -10.38 1.68
C LEU A 101 -12.16 -11.84 2.09
N GLY A 102 -11.60 -12.75 1.30
CA GLY A 102 -11.56 -14.17 1.63
C GLY A 102 -10.68 -14.48 2.84
N PHE A 103 -9.56 -13.76 3.01
CA PHE A 103 -8.74 -13.85 4.22
C PHE A 103 -9.54 -13.41 5.45
N ASP A 104 -10.19 -12.24 5.41
CA ASP A 104 -10.96 -11.71 6.54
C ASP A 104 -12.17 -12.61 6.86
N ALA A 105 -12.83 -13.17 5.84
CA ALA A 105 -13.93 -14.12 6.00
C ALA A 105 -13.48 -15.42 6.68
N MET A 106 -12.37 -16.02 6.24
CA MET A 106 -11.79 -17.19 6.94
C MET A 106 -11.38 -16.84 8.37
N ARG A 107 -10.75 -15.68 8.59
CA ARG A 107 -10.34 -15.25 9.93
C ARG A 107 -11.55 -15.16 10.86
N ARG A 108 -12.67 -14.61 10.36
CA ARG A 108 -13.93 -14.51 11.12
C ARG A 108 -14.50 -15.88 11.48
N GLU A 109 -14.52 -16.80 10.54
CA GLU A 109 -15.03 -18.16 10.74
C GLU A 109 -14.19 -18.96 11.76
N LEU A 110 -12.86 -18.84 11.66
CA LEU A 110 -11.92 -19.56 12.53
C LEU A 110 -11.75 -18.91 13.91
N GLY A 111 -12.09 -17.63 14.05
CA GLY A 111 -11.77 -16.84 15.24
C GLY A 111 -10.27 -16.57 15.44
N ALA A 112 -9.44 -16.89 14.44
CA ALA A 112 -7.99 -16.76 14.46
C ALA A 112 -7.47 -16.52 13.04
N ILE A 113 -6.23 -16.07 12.91
CA ILE A 113 -5.56 -15.93 11.60
C ILE A 113 -5.56 -17.30 10.91
N PRO A 114 -5.97 -17.39 9.62
CA PRO A 114 -5.97 -18.65 8.89
C PRO A 114 -4.58 -19.32 8.93
N PRO A 115 -4.49 -20.64 9.22
CA PRO A 115 -3.21 -21.34 9.33
C PRO A 115 -2.41 -21.23 8.02
N ASP A 116 -1.08 -21.31 8.08
CA ASP A 116 -0.18 -21.21 6.90
C ASP A 116 -0.34 -19.91 6.08
N SER A 117 -0.89 -18.85 6.70
CA SER A 117 -0.95 -17.53 6.07
C SER A 117 0.48 -16.99 5.85
N PRO A 118 0.82 -16.56 4.62
CA PRO A 118 2.12 -15.96 4.34
C PRO A 118 2.52 -14.89 5.34
N ASP A 119 3.73 -14.99 5.89
CA ASP A 119 4.28 -13.98 6.82
C ASP A 119 3.43 -13.74 8.07
N GLY A 120 2.65 -14.74 8.49
CA GLY A 120 1.79 -14.65 9.67
C GLY A 120 0.45 -13.97 9.42
N GLY A 121 0.10 -13.65 8.16
CA GLY A 121 -1.17 -13.02 7.83
C GLY A 121 -1.27 -11.56 8.24
N MET A 122 -2.47 -10.98 8.07
CA MET A 122 -2.78 -9.62 8.49
C MET A 122 -3.37 -9.60 9.90
N ALA A 123 -2.81 -8.77 10.78
CA ALA A 123 -3.40 -8.45 12.08
C ALA A 123 -4.78 -7.79 11.91
N GLN A 124 -5.62 -7.88 12.93
CA GLN A 124 -6.96 -7.26 12.91
C GLN A 124 -6.81 -5.73 12.87
N PRO A 125 -7.49 -5.02 11.97
CA PRO A 125 -7.44 -3.56 11.92
C PRO A 125 -8.25 -2.94 13.06
N THR A 126 -7.74 -1.82 13.59
CA THR A 126 -8.52 -0.87 14.39
C THR A 126 -9.42 -0.04 13.48
N VAL A 127 -8.90 0.38 12.32
CA VAL A 127 -9.64 1.14 11.31
C VAL A 127 -9.29 0.67 9.91
N MET A 128 -10.21 0.87 8.96
CA MET A 128 -9.98 0.58 7.54
C MET A 128 -10.21 1.83 6.69
N LEU A 129 -9.24 2.18 5.84
CA LEU A 129 -9.20 3.46 5.14
C LEU A 129 -9.30 3.24 3.63
N GLY A 130 -10.49 3.48 3.08
CA GLY A 130 -10.72 3.38 1.66
C GLY A 130 -10.44 4.68 0.92
N THR A 131 -10.30 4.59 -0.38
CA THR A 131 -10.26 5.76 -1.28
C THR A 131 -11.42 5.70 -2.25
N GLY A 132 -11.88 6.87 -2.69
CA GLY A 132 -12.78 7.08 -3.81
C GLY A 132 -12.22 6.57 -5.12
N MET A 133 -12.80 7.03 -6.25
CA MET A 133 -12.41 6.69 -7.64
C MET A 133 -10.94 6.97 -8.01
N MET A 134 -10.07 7.25 -7.04
CA MET A 134 -8.64 7.12 -7.19
C MET A 134 -8.26 5.66 -7.48
N ILE A 135 -7.75 5.44 -8.70
CA ILE A 135 -7.31 4.17 -9.28
C ILE A 135 -8.42 3.23 -9.73
N CYS A 136 -9.31 2.78 -8.83
CA CYS A 136 -10.32 1.78 -9.21
C CYS A 136 -11.53 1.72 -8.27
N ASP A 137 -12.67 1.30 -8.81
CA ASP A 137 -13.94 1.19 -8.08
C ASP A 137 -13.93 0.23 -6.88
N PRO A 138 -13.21 -0.93 -6.91
CA PRO A 138 -13.17 -1.82 -5.76
C PRO A 138 -12.69 -1.15 -4.47
N ARG A 139 -11.79 -0.16 -4.53
CA ARG A 139 -11.28 0.52 -3.32
C ARG A 139 -12.35 1.28 -2.55
N TYR A 140 -13.39 1.76 -3.24
CA TYR A 140 -14.53 2.42 -2.62
C TYR A 140 -15.40 1.44 -1.82
N LYS A 141 -15.55 0.20 -2.31
CA LYS A 141 -16.48 -0.80 -1.77
C LYS A 141 -15.82 -1.88 -0.91
N TRP A 142 -14.52 -2.14 -1.09
CA TRP A 142 -13.83 -3.25 -0.45
C TRP A 142 -13.92 -3.16 1.07
N TYR A 143 -13.51 -2.05 1.70
CA TYR A 143 -13.57 -1.97 3.16
C TYR A 143 -14.99 -1.88 3.71
N GLN A 144 -15.96 -1.37 2.95
CA GLN A 144 -17.37 -1.48 3.34
C GLN A 144 -17.85 -2.94 3.35
N ALA A 145 -17.38 -3.76 2.41
CA ALA A 145 -17.67 -5.18 2.38
C ALA A 145 -16.92 -5.94 3.50
N ALA A 146 -15.65 -5.57 3.77
CA ALA A 146 -14.82 -6.19 4.80
C ALA A 146 -15.39 -5.98 6.22
N GLN A 147 -16.19 -4.93 6.47
CA GLN A 147 -16.86 -4.71 7.75
C GLN A 147 -17.75 -5.88 8.19
N ARG A 148 -18.24 -6.70 7.26
CA ARG A 148 -18.98 -7.94 7.57
C ARG A 148 -18.17 -8.92 8.41
N TYR A 149 -16.84 -8.89 8.27
CA TYR A 149 -15.91 -9.82 8.89
C TYR A 149 -15.08 -9.17 9.98
N THR A 150 -14.66 -7.92 9.77
CA THR A 150 -13.76 -7.23 10.70
C THR A 150 -14.49 -6.44 11.77
N GLN A 151 -15.70 -5.94 11.47
CA GLN A 151 -16.46 -4.98 12.28
C GLN A 151 -15.69 -3.69 12.61
N ALA A 152 -14.53 -3.45 11.97
CA ALA A 152 -13.73 -2.26 12.20
C ALA A 152 -14.43 -1.02 11.59
N PRO A 153 -14.35 0.15 12.24
CA PRO A 153 -14.74 1.42 11.66
C PRO A 153 -14.04 1.65 10.31
N THR A 154 -14.80 2.10 9.31
CA THR A 154 -14.30 2.36 7.97
C THR A 154 -14.50 3.82 7.60
N HIS A 155 -13.47 4.45 7.06
CA HIS A 155 -13.54 5.79 6.47
C HIS A 155 -13.16 5.71 4.99
N ILE A 156 -14.00 6.24 4.11
CA ILE A 156 -13.74 6.26 2.68
C ILE A 156 -13.47 7.70 2.28
N LEU A 157 -12.22 8.02 1.96
CA LEU A 157 -11.87 9.37 1.51
C LEU A 157 -12.32 9.55 0.06
N GLY A 158 -13.03 10.63 -0.23
CA GLY A 158 -13.41 11.06 -1.56
C GLY A 158 -12.24 11.59 -2.40
N LEU A 159 -11.08 10.93 -2.39
CA LEU A 159 -9.98 11.30 -3.27
C LEU A 159 -10.37 10.97 -4.72
N LEU A 160 -10.72 12.00 -5.49
CA LEU A 160 -11.14 11.89 -6.89
C LEU A 160 -9.98 12.31 -7.80
N ASN A 161 -9.77 11.55 -8.88
CA ASN A 161 -8.91 12.01 -9.95
C ASN A 161 -9.54 13.24 -10.61
N PRO A 162 -8.80 14.35 -10.76
CA PRO A 162 -9.28 15.47 -11.56
C PRO A 162 -9.65 14.98 -12.97
N PRO A 163 -10.77 15.43 -13.56
CA PRO A 163 -11.29 14.89 -14.82
C PRO A 163 -10.45 15.24 -16.05
N VAL A 164 -9.26 15.82 -15.86
CA VAL A 164 -8.39 16.40 -16.89
C VAL A 164 -7.96 15.42 -17.99
N HIS A 165 -8.05 14.11 -17.73
CA HIS A 165 -7.72 13.07 -18.71
C HIS A 165 -8.94 12.57 -19.51
N TYR A 166 -10.16 12.86 -19.06
CA TYR A 166 -11.41 12.33 -19.62
C TYR A 166 -12.40 13.43 -20.02
N THR A 167 -12.04 14.70 -19.81
CA THR A 167 -12.84 15.87 -20.18
C THR A 167 -11.96 16.92 -20.86
N HIS A 168 -12.61 17.94 -21.44
CA HIS A 168 -11.94 19.11 -22.01
C HIS A 168 -11.63 20.19 -20.95
N VAL A 169 -11.55 19.80 -19.67
CA VAL A 169 -11.32 20.74 -18.57
C VAL A 169 -9.83 20.82 -18.29
N GLU A 170 -9.29 22.03 -18.33
CA GLU A 170 -7.89 22.27 -17.99
C GLU A 170 -7.68 22.15 -16.47
N LEU A 171 -6.55 21.55 -16.05
CA LEU A 171 -6.26 21.33 -14.63
C LEU A 171 -6.30 22.63 -13.83
N ASN A 172 -5.79 23.73 -14.41
CA ASN A 172 -5.74 25.02 -13.76
C ASN A 172 -7.14 25.60 -13.48
N GLU A 173 -8.16 25.25 -14.26
CA GLU A 173 -9.53 25.73 -14.06
C GLU A 173 -10.19 25.14 -12.81
N VAL A 174 -9.80 23.91 -12.44
CA VAL A 174 -10.38 23.18 -11.30
C VAL A 174 -9.43 23.02 -10.12
N ARG A 175 -8.17 23.48 -10.26
CA ARG A 175 -7.10 23.26 -9.28
C ARG A 175 -7.48 23.70 -7.87
N ASP A 176 -7.94 24.93 -7.71
CA ASP A 176 -8.25 25.49 -6.38
C ASP A 176 -9.42 24.77 -5.71
N TYR A 177 -10.41 24.35 -6.50
CA TYR A 177 -11.51 23.53 -6.03
C TYR A 177 -11.01 22.19 -5.50
N TYR A 178 -10.18 21.47 -6.27
CA TYR A 178 -9.65 20.17 -5.86
C TYR A 178 -8.72 20.27 -4.66
N ILE A 179 -7.87 21.31 -4.59
CA ILE A 179 -7.01 21.54 -3.42
C ILE A 179 -7.89 21.73 -2.18
N LYS A 180 -8.91 22.60 -2.24
CA LYS A 180 -9.83 22.81 -1.13
C LYS A 180 -10.55 21.53 -0.73
N TYR A 181 -11.08 20.80 -1.71
CA TYR A 181 -11.83 19.57 -1.48
C TYR A 181 -10.98 18.47 -0.86
N VAL A 182 -9.82 18.16 -1.44
CA VAL A 182 -8.89 17.15 -0.92
C VAL A 182 -8.38 17.54 0.47
N THR A 183 -8.10 18.83 0.71
CA THR A 183 -7.71 19.32 2.04
C THR A 183 -8.81 19.02 3.07
N GLN A 184 -10.08 19.27 2.74
CA GLN A 184 -11.21 18.97 3.61
C GLN A 184 -11.36 17.46 3.87
N GLU A 185 -11.19 16.62 2.84
CA GLU A 185 -11.20 15.15 3.00
C GLU A 185 -10.09 14.67 3.93
N LEU A 186 -8.88 15.23 3.83
CA LEU A 186 -7.76 14.88 4.71
C LEU A 186 -8.00 15.33 6.16
N PHE A 187 -8.59 16.51 6.39
CA PHE A 187 -9.01 16.92 7.74
C PHE A 187 -10.09 16.00 8.31
N GLY A 188 -11.07 15.58 7.49
CA GLY A 188 -12.09 14.61 7.88
C GLY A 188 -11.50 13.25 8.25
N LEU A 189 -10.47 12.79 7.53
CA LEU A 189 -9.70 11.61 7.90
C LEU A 189 -9.04 11.79 9.27
N VAL A 190 -8.36 12.92 9.52
CA VAL A 190 -7.73 13.19 10.81
C VAL A 190 -8.76 13.12 11.94
N GLU A 191 -9.90 13.80 11.82
CA GLU A 191 -10.97 13.76 12.82
C GLU A 191 -11.50 12.34 13.06
N PHE A 192 -11.64 11.54 12.01
CA PHE A 192 -12.00 10.12 12.12
C PHE A 192 -10.93 9.35 12.90
N LEU A 193 -9.66 9.49 12.56
CA LEU A 193 -8.55 8.79 13.22
C LEU A 193 -8.44 9.18 14.70
N GLU A 194 -8.57 10.47 15.02
CA GLU A 194 -8.53 10.93 16.42
C GLU A 194 -9.64 10.29 17.26
N ARG A 195 -10.84 10.17 16.69
CA ARG A 195 -12.00 9.58 17.37
C ARG A 195 -11.86 8.07 17.57
N GLU A 196 -11.47 7.34 16.53
CA GLU A 196 -11.43 5.87 16.57
C GLU A 196 -10.18 5.32 17.27
N THR A 197 -9.07 6.07 17.26
CA THR A 197 -7.79 5.60 17.83
C THR A 197 -7.41 6.28 19.15
N GLY A 198 -8.04 7.42 19.47
CA GLY A 198 -7.67 8.25 20.62
C GLY A 198 -6.34 8.99 20.49
N ARG A 199 -5.62 8.82 19.37
CA ARG A 199 -4.36 9.52 19.10
C ARG A 199 -4.62 10.88 18.49
N LYS A 200 -3.97 11.93 19.00
CA LYS A 200 -4.08 13.29 18.45
C LYS A 200 -3.11 13.50 17.31
N MET A 201 -3.54 14.31 16.34
CA MET A 201 -2.69 14.68 15.21
C MET A 201 -1.49 15.50 15.69
N ASN A 202 -0.29 15.06 15.32
CA ASN A 202 0.93 15.81 15.54
C ASN A 202 1.33 16.53 14.23
N TRP A 203 1.01 17.82 14.14
CA TRP A 203 1.23 18.63 12.93
C TRP A 203 2.72 18.89 12.66
N ASP A 204 3.54 19.08 13.69
CA ASP A 204 4.98 19.23 13.55
C ASP A 204 5.59 17.95 12.98
N ARG A 205 5.18 16.80 13.53
CA ARG A 205 5.60 15.49 13.02
C ARG A 205 5.13 15.25 11.59
N LEU A 206 3.91 15.66 11.23
CA LEU A 206 3.45 15.56 9.84
C LEU A 206 4.34 16.37 8.89
N SER A 207 4.70 17.59 9.29
CA SER A 207 5.61 18.41 8.48
C SER A 207 6.95 17.70 8.24
N GLU A 208 7.53 17.07 9.26
CA GLU A 208 8.76 16.29 9.13
C GLU A 208 8.60 15.07 8.21
N VAL A 209 7.49 14.32 8.37
CA VAL A 209 7.22 13.12 7.57
C VAL A 209 7.00 13.49 6.11
N VAL A 210 6.28 14.58 5.82
CA VAL A 210 6.04 15.06 4.46
C VAL A 210 7.34 15.52 3.78
N ASP A 211 8.21 16.25 4.50
CA ASP A 211 9.54 16.62 3.97
C ASP A 211 10.34 15.37 3.58
N LEU A 212 10.36 14.37 4.46
CA LEU A 212 11.06 13.11 4.20
C LEU A 212 10.45 12.35 3.02
N SER A 213 9.12 12.29 2.92
CA SER A 213 8.42 11.67 1.78
C SER A 213 8.75 12.38 0.48
N GLU A 214 8.78 13.72 0.46
CA GLU A 214 9.12 14.51 -0.72
C GLU A 214 10.56 14.26 -1.18
N ARG A 215 11.50 14.20 -0.25
CA ARG A 215 12.89 13.86 -0.56
C ARG A 215 13.02 12.43 -1.09
N THR A 216 12.27 11.50 -0.51
CA THR A 216 12.27 10.09 -0.90
C THR A 216 11.69 9.88 -2.30
N ILE A 217 10.55 10.50 -2.63
CA ILE A 217 9.94 10.37 -3.96
C ILE A 217 10.79 11.01 -5.06
N ARG A 218 11.52 12.10 -4.76
CA ARG A 218 12.49 12.71 -5.69
C ARG A 218 13.64 11.74 -6.00
N LEU A 219 14.25 11.13 -4.98
CA LEU A 219 15.29 10.10 -5.19
C LEU A 219 14.76 8.89 -5.96
N TRP A 220 13.56 8.42 -5.61
CA TRP A 220 12.93 7.32 -6.32
C TRP A 220 12.71 7.65 -7.81
N HIS A 221 12.19 8.84 -8.09
CA HIS A 221 12.04 9.34 -9.46
C HIS A 221 13.38 9.34 -10.19
N ASP A 222 14.42 9.90 -9.58
CA ASP A 222 15.73 10.05 -10.21
C ASP A 222 16.38 8.68 -10.49
N ALA A 223 16.27 7.72 -9.56
CA ALA A 223 16.70 6.34 -9.78
C ALA A 223 15.97 5.70 -10.97
N TYR A 224 14.68 5.99 -11.14
CA TYR A 224 13.89 5.46 -12.25
C TYR A 224 14.20 6.18 -13.58
N GLN A 225 14.67 7.43 -13.57
CA GLN A 225 15.15 8.10 -14.77
C GLN A 225 16.37 7.41 -15.37
N LEU A 226 17.25 6.83 -14.55
CA LEU A 226 18.44 6.09 -15.01
C LEU A 226 18.07 4.87 -15.88
N ARG A 227 16.86 4.31 -15.69
CA ARG A 227 16.35 3.17 -16.47
C ARG A 227 16.09 3.47 -17.95
N LYS A 228 16.19 4.74 -18.36
CA LYS A 228 16.14 5.15 -19.77
C LYS A 228 17.41 4.80 -20.55
N ALA A 229 18.52 4.52 -19.87
CA ALA A 229 19.77 4.13 -20.50
C ALA A 229 19.65 2.81 -21.27
N VAL A 230 20.54 2.60 -22.24
CA VAL A 230 20.67 1.34 -22.99
C VAL A 230 22.11 0.84 -22.87
N PRO A 231 22.35 -0.30 -22.18
CA PRO A 231 21.36 -1.12 -21.46
C PRO A 231 20.81 -0.42 -20.21
N ALA A 232 19.59 -0.79 -19.79
CA ALA A 232 19.00 -0.26 -18.57
C ALA A 232 19.71 -0.86 -17.34
N PRO A 233 20.08 -0.05 -16.33
CA PRO A 233 20.82 -0.53 -15.15
C PRO A 233 19.97 -1.40 -14.22
N MET A 234 18.65 -1.18 -14.19
CA MET A 234 17.73 -1.95 -13.33
C MET A 234 16.63 -2.65 -14.16
N PRO A 235 16.46 -3.98 -14.01
CA PRO A 235 15.41 -4.73 -14.68
C PRO A 235 14.02 -4.41 -14.09
N THR A 236 12.97 -4.63 -14.89
CA THR A 236 11.58 -4.33 -14.47
C THR A 236 11.13 -5.11 -13.24
N GLN A 237 11.61 -6.34 -13.03
CA GLN A 237 11.26 -7.13 -11.85
C GLN A 237 11.68 -6.43 -10.55
N ASP A 238 12.88 -5.90 -10.52
CA ASP A 238 13.41 -5.14 -9.38
C ASP A 238 12.63 -3.86 -9.17
N ALA A 239 12.34 -3.14 -10.25
CA ALA A 239 11.51 -1.95 -10.17
C ALA A 239 10.10 -2.22 -9.62
N LEU A 240 9.53 -3.40 -9.87
CA LEU A 240 8.24 -3.78 -9.30
C LEU A 240 8.36 -4.12 -7.81
N ASN A 241 9.46 -4.74 -7.39
CA ASN A 241 9.74 -4.97 -5.96
C ASN A 241 9.96 -3.64 -5.22
N ALA A 242 10.76 -2.74 -5.80
CA ALA A 242 11.06 -1.44 -5.23
C ALA A 242 9.82 -0.55 -5.07
N MET A 243 8.64 -0.90 -5.61
CA MET A 243 7.39 -0.18 -5.31
C MET A 243 6.96 -0.29 -3.85
N VAL A 244 7.30 -1.38 -3.15
CA VAL A 244 6.89 -1.58 -1.76
C VAL A 244 7.42 -0.49 -0.82
N PRO A 245 8.75 -0.24 -0.74
CA PRO A 245 9.25 0.85 0.09
C PRO A 245 8.68 2.21 -0.32
N GLY A 246 8.50 2.44 -1.62
CA GLY A 246 7.96 3.70 -2.14
C GLY A 246 6.52 3.96 -1.74
N TYR A 247 5.64 2.97 -1.75
CA TYR A 247 4.22 3.21 -1.50
C TYR A 247 3.73 2.87 -0.10
N PHE A 248 4.48 2.06 0.67
CA PHE A 248 4.09 1.67 2.03
C PHE A 248 5.07 2.15 3.10
N MET A 249 6.17 2.82 2.70
CA MET A 249 7.23 3.25 3.63
C MET A 249 7.79 4.63 3.29
N MET A 250 7.16 5.41 2.40
CA MET A 250 7.71 6.64 1.82
C MET A 250 8.25 7.61 2.86
N GLY A 251 7.44 7.94 3.87
CA GLY A 251 7.81 8.85 4.95
C GLY A 251 8.69 8.23 6.04
N THR A 252 9.52 7.23 5.70
CA THR A 252 10.45 6.58 6.64
C THR A 252 11.90 6.73 6.18
N GLN A 253 12.80 6.87 7.15
CA GLN A 253 14.24 6.94 6.86
C GLN A 253 14.72 5.68 6.13
N GLN A 254 14.13 4.53 6.45
CA GLN A 254 14.44 3.26 5.81
C GLN A 254 14.14 3.27 4.30
N ALA A 255 13.06 3.93 3.86
CA ALA A 255 12.74 4.06 2.43
C ALA A 255 13.65 5.08 1.75
N TYR A 256 13.95 6.21 2.41
CA TYR A 256 14.92 7.18 1.92
C TYR A 256 16.29 6.55 1.67
N ASP A 257 16.82 5.85 2.67
CA ASP A 257 18.12 5.16 2.59
C ASP A 257 18.09 4.10 1.49
N PHE A 258 17.00 3.33 1.38
CA PHE A 258 16.81 2.36 0.30
C PHE A 258 16.91 3.00 -1.09
N TYR A 259 16.21 4.11 -1.34
CA TYR A 259 16.24 4.74 -2.67
C TYR A 259 17.54 5.49 -2.94
N LYS A 260 18.20 6.01 -1.91
CA LYS A 260 19.54 6.56 -2.05
C LYS A 260 20.53 5.47 -2.47
N GLU A 261 20.54 4.34 -1.78
CA GLU A 261 21.39 3.19 -2.14
C GLU A 261 21.05 2.66 -3.54
N LEU A 262 19.77 2.56 -3.90
CA LEU A 262 19.33 2.13 -5.23
C LEU A 262 19.75 3.09 -6.35
N TYR A 263 19.82 4.39 -6.06
CA TYR A 263 20.29 5.40 -7.01
C TYR A 263 21.82 5.36 -7.18
N ASP A 264 22.54 5.13 -6.08
CA ASP A 264 24.01 5.09 -6.05
C ASP A 264 24.56 3.80 -6.73
N GLU A 265 23.78 2.72 -6.75
CA GLU A 265 24.05 1.43 -7.40
C GLU A 265 23.88 1.45 -8.93
#